data_AF-A0A526PX97-F1
#
_entry.id   AF-A0A526PX97-F1
#
_cell.length_a   1.000
_cell.length_b   1.000
_cell.length_c   1.000
_cell.angle_alpha   90.00
_cell.angle_beta   90.00
_cell.angle_gamma   90.00
#
_symmetry.space_group_name_H-M   'P 1'
#
loop_
_entity.id
_entity.type
_entity.pdbx_description
1 polymer ?
#
loop_
_entity_poly.entity_id
_entity_poly.type
_entity_poly.pdbx_seq_one_letter_code
_entity_poly.pdbx_strand_id
1 'polypeptide(L)'
;RRSDATALSLSLPLAEEPYNDVITRAFFDNLLQERDGVLTDVMAREGIARDDIAGLLYHLGKDCAGALSVLPSGSPPTKVPGNYERDYLPIPPDRMIAIVKALNERKRLPDGTEDPSPLAGVQSKIALTVLP
;
A
#
# COMPACT_ATOMS: atom_id res chain seq x y z
N ARG A 1 -9.61 23.66 -5.96
CA ARG A 1 -8.81 22.55 -5.38
C ARG A 1 -9.02 22.52 -3.87
N ARG A 2 -9.19 21.34 -3.26
CA ARG A 2 -9.24 21.26 -1.78
C ARG A 2 -7.87 21.63 -1.21
N SER A 3 -7.84 22.29 -0.06
CA SER A 3 -6.60 22.72 0.61
C SER A 3 -5.76 21.56 1.14
N ASP A 4 -6.35 20.38 1.28
CA ASP A 4 -5.73 19.15 1.77
C ASP A 4 -5.39 18.15 0.64
N ALA A 5 -5.53 18.56 -0.63
CA ALA A 5 -5.22 17.68 -1.76
C ALA A 5 -3.71 17.41 -1.84
N THR A 6 -3.36 16.14 -2.03
CA THR A 6 -1.97 15.68 -2.22
C THR A 6 -1.78 15.16 -3.63
N ALA A 7 -0.66 15.50 -4.27
CA ALA A 7 -0.33 14.99 -5.60
C ALA A 7 0.00 13.49 -5.56
N LEU A 8 -0.30 12.76 -6.64
CA LEU A 8 0.03 11.33 -6.75
C LEU A 8 1.55 11.11 -6.81
N SER A 9 2.28 12.02 -7.46
CA SER A 9 3.73 11.98 -7.64
C SER A 9 4.25 13.40 -7.82
N LEU A 10 5.53 13.63 -7.52
CA LEU A 10 6.22 14.86 -7.90
C LEU A 10 6.24 15.08 -9.43
N SER A 11 6.19 14.01 -10.21
CA SER A 11 6.06 14.05 -11.68
C SER A 11 4.63 14.25 -12.18
N LEU A 12 3.64 14.11 -11.29
CA LEU A 12 2.20 14.28 -11.56
C LEU A 12 1.60 15.24 -10.52
N PRO A 13 1.97 16.54 -10.55
CA PRO A 13 1.45 17.52 -9.61
C PRO A 13 -0.08 17.64 -9.67
N LEU A 14 -0.69 18.44 -8.81
CA LEU A 14 -2.12 18.71 -8.97
C LEU A 14 -2.34 19.58 -10.22
N ALA A 15 -3.14 19.07 -11.16
CA ALA A 15 -3.52 19.73 -12.41
C ALA A 15 -5.04 19.63 -12.62
N GLU A 16 -5.62 20.58 -13.37
CA GLU A 16 -7.02 20.48 -13.82
C GLU A 16 -7.12 19.74 -15.15
N GLU A 17 -6.15 19.98 -16.03
CA GLU A 17 -6.04 19.29 -17.31
C GLU A 17 -5.52 17.86 -17.15
N PRO A 18 -5.96 16.91 -18.00
CA PRO A 18 -5.43 15.56 -18.03
C PRO A 18 -3.93 15.53 -18.35
N TYR A 19 -3.21 14.60 -17.73
CA TYR A 19 -1.83 14.29 -18.08
C TYR A 19 -1.74 13.54 -19.41
N ASN A 20 -0.63 13.75 -20.12
CA ASN A 20 -0.35 13.01 -21.34
C ASN A 20 0.01 11.54 -21.05
N ASP A 21 -0.04 10.72 -22.10
CA ASP A 21 0.20 9.29 -22.03
C ASP A 21 1.63 8.95 -21.54
N VAL A 22 2.65 9.67 -22.01
CA VAL A 22 4.06 9.37 -21.72
C VAL A 22 4.37 9.43 -20.21
N ILE A 23 4.01 10.52 -19.55
CA ILE A 23 4.31 10.70 -18.12
C ILE A 23 3.44 9.75 -17.28
N THR A 24 2.17 9.57 -17.68
CA THR A 24 1.21 8.74 -16.97
C THR A 24 1.63 7.26 -17.01
N ARG A 25 2.01 6.74 -18.19
CA ARG A 25 2.50 5.38 -18.36
C ARG A 25 3.74 5.11 -17.54
N ALA A 26 4.71 6.03 -17.54
CA ALA A 26 5.93 5.86 -16.76
C ALA A 26 5.64 5.73 -15.26
N PHE A 27 4.70 6.51 -14.72
CA PHE A 27 4.31 6.40 -13.31
C PHE A 27 3.61 5.06 -13.01
N PHE A 28 2.62 4.68 -13.81
CA PHE A 28 1.83 3.48 -13.57
C PHE A 28 2.59 2.17 -13.86
N ASP A 29 3.53 2.18 -14.80
CA ASP A 29 4.41 1.02 -15.07
C ASP A 29 5.31 0.70 -13.87
N ASN A 30 5.82 1.72 -13.17
CA ASN A 30 6.64 1.52 -11.97
C ASN A 30 5.87 0.79 -10.86
N LEU A 31 4.53 0.93 -10.79
CA LEU A 31 3.71 0.18 -9.83
C LEU A 31 3.65 -1.31 -10.15
N LEU A 32 3.82 -1.71 -11.42
CA LEU A 32 3.79 -3.10 -11.87
C LEU A 32 5.15 -3.80 -11.65
N GLN A 33 6.26 -3.08 -11.82
CA GLN A 33 7.63 -3.61 -11.68
C GLN A 33 7.93 -4.12 -10.25
N GLU A 34 7.24 -3.61 -9.23
CA GLU A 34 7.38 -4.13 -7.86
C GLU A 34 6.77 -5.54 -7.69
N ARG A 35 6.11 -6.10 -8.72
CA ARG A 35 5.30 -7.33 -8.64
C ARG A 35 5.67 -8.38 -9.70
N ASP A 36 6.91 -8.41 -10.18
CA ASP A 36 7.35 -9.19 -11.36
C ASP A 36 6.86 -10.66 -11.44
N GLY A 37 6.85 -11.40 -10.34
CA GLY A 37 6.35 -12.78 -10.34
C GLY A 37 4.84 -12.85 -10.59
N VAL A 38 4.06 -12.11 -9.82
CA VAL A 38 2.59 -12.04 -9.94
C VAL A 38 2.18 -11.40 -11.28
N LEU A 39 2.98 -10.45 -11.77
CA LEU A 39 2.80 -9.81 -13.05
C LEU A 39 2.84 -10.83 -14.20
N THR A 40 3.87 -11.68 -14.20
CA THR A 40 4.05 -12.71 -15.22
C THR A 40 2.90 -13.72 -15.20
N ASP A 41 2.45 -14.13 -14.02
CA ASP A 41 1.31 -15.05 -13.86
C ASP A 41 0.01 -14.45 -14.40
N VAL A 42 -0.26 -13.17 -14.14
CA VAL A 42 -1.44 -12.48 -14.67
C VAL A 42 -1.36 -12.32 -16.18
N MET A 43 -0.20 -11.93 -16.73
CA MET A 43 0.01 -11.83 -18.17
C MET A 43 -0.30 -13.17 -18.87
N ALA A 44 0.24 -14.27 -18.34
CA ALA A 44 0.02 -15.60 -18.90
C ALA A 44 -1.43 -16.08 -18.78
N ARG A 45 -2.07 -15.83 -17.62
CA ARG A 45 -3.44 -16.29 -17.35
C ARG A 45 -4.49 -15.51 -18.15
N GLU A 46 -4.32 -14.20 -18.27
CA GLU A 46 -5.31 -13.30 -18.88
C GLU A 46 -4.98 -12.98 -20.36
N GLY A 47 -3.81 -13.39 -20.85
CA GLY A 47 -3.36 -13.11 -22.23
C GLY A 47 -3.05 -11.63 -22.47
N ILE A 48 -2.61 -10.91 -21.44
CA ILE A 48 -2.35 -9.46 -21.48
C ILE A 48 -0.87 -9.20 -21.80
N ALA A 49 -0.62 -8.27 -22.74
CA ALA A 49 0.74 -7.86 -23.10
C ALA A 49 1.37 -6.97 -22.00
N ARG A 50 2.71 -7.00 -21.90
CA ARG A 50 3.45 -6.27 -20.84
C ARG A 50 3.26 -4.75 -20.90
N ASP A 51 2.97 -4.21 -22.08
CA ASP A 51 2.75 -2.79 -22.35
C ASP A 51 1.29 -2.34 -22.19
N ASP A 52 0.35 -3.27 -21.98
CA ASP A 52 -1.02 -2.97 -21.58
C ASP A 52 -1.12 -2.71 -20.06
N ILE A 53 -0.55 -1.59 -19.64
CA ILE A 53 -0.48 -1.18 -18.24
C ILE A 53 -1.88 -1.09 -17.61
N ALA A 54 -2.87 -0.58 -18.34
CA ALA A 54 -4.24 -0.45 -17.83
C ALA A 54 -4.89 -1.82 -17.62
N GLY A 55 -4.73 -2.75 -18.58
CA GLY A 55 -5.19 -4.13 -18.44
C GLY A 55 -4.52 -4.84 -17.26
N LEU A 56 -3.22 -4.67 -17.09
CA LEU A 56 -2.49 -5.27 -15.96
C LEU A 56 -2.95 -4.69 -14.60
N LEU A 57 -3.13 -3.37 -14.52
CA LEU A 57 -3.64 -2.70 -13.32
C LEU A 57 -5.10 -3.06 -13.00
N TYR A 58 -5.90 -3.44 -13.99
CA TYR A 58 -7.26 -3.93 -13.73
C TYR A 58 -7.25 -5.14 -12.78
N HIS A 59 -6.25 -6.02 -12.92
CA HIS A 59 -6.11 -7.22 -12.10
C HIS A 59 -5.23 -7.00 -10.85
N LEU A 60 -4.18 -6.18 -10.96
CA LEU A 60 -3.15 -6.03 -9.92
C LEU A 60 -3.29 -4.74 -9.10
N GLY A 61 -4.02 -3.75 -9.61
CA GLY A 61 -4.03 -2.38 -9.09
C GLY A 61 -4.74 -2.20 -7.75
N LYS A 62 -5.52 -3.19 -7.30
CA LYS A 62 -6.23 -3.13 -6.01
C LYS A 62 -5.28 -2.90 -4.83
N ASP A 63 -4.09 -3.48 -4.91
CA ASP A 63 -3.04 -3.34 -3.91
C ASP A 63 -1.79 -2.77 -4.57
N CYS A 64 -1.74 -1.45 -4.80
CA CYS A 64 -0.50 -0.81 -5.24
C CYS A 64 0.38 -0.44 -4.04
N ALA A 65 1.66 -0.21 -4.32
CA ALA A 65 2.60 0.35 -3.37
C ALA A 65 2.14 1.73 -2.87
N GLY A 66 2.48 2.04 -1.62
CA GLY A 66 2.07 3.27 -0.95
C GLY A 66 0.57 3.34 -0.66
N ALA A 67 0.00 4.54 -0.76
CA ALA A 67 -1.39 4.82 -0.40
C ALA A 67 -2.36 4.75 -1.60
N LEU A 68 -1.95 4.13 -2.71
CA LEU A 68 -2.73 4.08 -3.94
C LEU A 68 -3.42 2.72 -4.12
N SER A 69 -4.63 2.77 -4.70
CA SER A 69 -5.30 1.62 -5.31
C SER A 69 -5.88 2.07 -6.64
N VAL A 70 -5.64 1.30 -7.70
CA VAL A 70 -6.26 1.45 -9.02
C VAL A 70 -7.37 0.41 -9.14
N LEU A 71 -8.59 0.88 -9.34
CA LEU A 71 -9.79 0.03 -9.34
C LEU A 71 -10.60 0.26 -10.62
N PRO A 72 -11.36 -0.75 -11.08
CA PRO A 72 -12.33 -0.55 -12.15
C PRO A 72 -13.32 0.55 -11.79
N SER A 73 -13.69 1.37 -12.77
CA SER A 73 -14.66 2.45 -12.57
C SER A 73 -15.96 1.91 -11.96
N GLY A 74 -16.47 2.60 -10.92
CA GLY A 74 -17.64 2.18 -10.15
C GLY A 74 -17.39 1.17 -9.03
N SER A 75 -16.15 0.65 -8.89
CA SER A 75 -15.80 -0.22 -7.77
C SER A 75 -15.71 0.56 -6.46
N PRO A 76 -16.14 -0.03 -5.32
CA PRO A 76 -15.95 0.60 -4.02
C PRO A 76 -14.47 0.69 -3.65
N PRO A 77 -14.04 1.70 -2.86
CA PRO A 77 -12.69 1.75 -2.32
C PRO A 77 -12.34 0.46 -1.58
N THR A 78 -11.14 -0.06 -1.82
CA THR A 78 -10.64 -1.26 -1.12
C THR A 78 -9.88 -0.89 0.15
N LYS A 79 -8.96 0.09 0.04
CA LYS A 79 -8.20 0.61 1.18
C LYS A 79 -8.96 1.80 1.74
N VAL A 80 -9.68 1.58 2.84
CA VAL A 80 -10.33 2.64 3.59
C VAL A 80 -9.45 2.92 4.82
N PRO A 81 -9.15 4.20 5.14
CA PRO A 81 -8.49 4.51 6.40
C PRO A 81 -9.27 3.90 7.56
N GLY A 82 -8.56 3.21 8.45
CA GLY A 82 -9.17 2.68 9.66
C GLY A 82 -9.71 3.82 10.53
N ASN A 83 -10.77 3.54 11.28
CA ASN A 83 -11.26 4.43 12.31
C ASN A 83 -10.37 4.28 13.55
N TYR A 84 -9.67 5.35 13.93
CA TYR A 84 -8.77 5.36 15.10
C TYR A 84 -9.42 4.92 16.42
N GLU A 85 -10.72 5.14 16.60
CA GLU A 85 -11.44 4.76 17.82
C GLU A 85 -11.84 3.27 17.85
N ARG A 86 -11.90 2.61 16.69
CA ARG A 86 -12.46 1.25 16.56
C ARG A 86 -11.46 0.21 16.08
N ASP A 87 -10.56 0.61 15.19
CA ASP A 87 -9.68 -0.30 14.46
C ASP A 87 -8.27 -0.37 15.07
N TYR A 88 -8.00 0.44 16.11
CA TYR A 88 -6.70 0.51 16.77
C TYR A 88 -6.85 0.28 18.28
N LEU A 89 -5.87 -0.41 18.85
CA LEU A 89 -5.79 -0.64 20.30
C LEU A 89 -4.69 0.25 20.90
N PRO A 90 -4.98 1.02 21.96
CA PRO A 90 -3.96 1.78 22.65
C PRO A 90 -2.95 0.82 23.28
N ILE A 91 -1.66 1.17 23.19
CA ILE A 91 -0.57 0.38 23.76
C ILE A 91 -0.07 1.11 25.02
N PRO A 92 -0.31 0.56 26.22
CA PRO A 92 0.25 1.09 27.46
C PRO A 92 1.80 1.06 27.46
N PRO A 93 2.48 1.95 28.20
CA PRO A 93 3.95 2.02 28.20
C PRO A 93 4.66 0.72 28.58
N ASP A 94 4.16 -0.01 29.58
CA ASP A 94 4.70 -1.30 30.01
C ASP A 94 4.58 -2.36 28.92
N ARG A 95 3.45 -2.35 28.19
CA ARG A 95 3.24 -3.24 27.05
C ARG A 95 4.14 -2.89 25.86
N MET A 96 4.36 -1.61 25.58
CA MET A 96 5.33 -1.16 24.58
C MET A 96 6.73 -1.70 24.89
N ILE A 97 7.16 -1.62 26.16
CA ILE A 97 8.46 -2.15 26.61
C ILE A 97 8.53 -3.66 26.36
N ALA A 98 7.47 -4.41 26.66
CA ALA A 98 7.42 -5.85 26.44
C ALA A 98 7.54 -6.21 24.95
N ILE A 99 6.85 -5.48 24.07
CA ILE A 99 6.93 -5.65 22.62
C ILE A 99 8.35 -5.38 22.12
N VAL A 100 8.96 -4.25 22.50
CA VAL A 100 10.31 -3.89 22.06
C VAL A 100 11.34 -4.92 22.51
N LYS A 101 11.24 -5.42 23.75
CA LYS A 101 12.11 -6.50 24.25
C LYS A 101 11.92 -7.80 23.45
N ALA A 102 10.69 -8.20 23.19
CA ALA A 102 10.41 -9.40 22.40
C ALA A 102 10.99 -9.31 20.98
N LEU A 103 10.85 -8.16 20.32
CA LEU A 103 11.43 -7.91 18.99
C LEU A 103 12.96 -7.96 19.02
N ASN A 104 13.59 -7.33 20.02
CA ASN A 104 15.05 -7.33 20.19
C ASN A 104 15.60 -8.75 20.42
N GLU A 105 14.92 -9.54 21.26
CA GLU A 105 15.30 -10.91 21.61
C GLU A 105 14.82 -11.95 20.60
N ARG A 106 14.13 -11.53 19.52
CA ARG A 106 13.51 -12.40 18.49
C ARG A 106 12.58 -13.47 19.08
N LYS A 107 11.84 -13.09 20.11
CA LYS A 107 10.82 -13.93 20.76
C LYS A 107 9.43 -13.62 20.21
N ARG A 108 8.48 -14.51 20.51
CA ARG A 108 7.05 -14.29 20.22
C ARG A 108 6.57 -13.00 20.91
N LEU A 109 5.77 -12.22 20.22
CA LEU A 109 5.13 -11.03 20.78
C LEU A 109 4.18 -11.39 21.92
N PRO A 110 3.93 -10.48 22.88
CA PRO A 110 2.95 -10.70 23.95
C PRO A 110 1.57 -11.06 23.40
N ASP A 111 0.85 -11.96 24.07
CA ASP A 111 -0.49 -12.41 23.63
C ASP A 111 -1.45 -11.24 23.45
N GLY A 112 -2.22 -11.23 22.35
CA GLY A 112 -3.06 -10.11 21.93
C GLY A 112 -2.33 -9.02 21.13
N THR A 113 -1.08 -9.26 20.72
CA THR A 113 -0.37 -8.42 19.75
C THR A 113 -0.54 -9.04 18.37
N GLU A 114 -1.60 -8.63 17.67
CA GLU A 114 -1.77 -8.96 16.26
C GLU A 114 -0.99 -7.94 15.43
N ASP A 115 -0.09 -8.41 14.56
CA ASP A 115 0.58 -7.56 13.57
C ASP A 115 0.32 -8.12 12.16
N PRO A 116 -0.76 -7.68 11.50
CA PRO A 116 -1.03 -8.04 10.12
C PRO A 116 -0.19 -7.23 9.11
N SER A 117 0.70 -6.36 9.57
CA SER A 117 1.38 -5.39 8.71
C SER A 117 2.41 -6.07 7.80
N PRO A 118 2.35 -5.87 6.47
CA PRO A 118 3.33 -6.44 5.55
C PRO A 118 4.62 -5.60 5.55
N LEU A 119 5.34 -5.62 6.67
CA LEU A 119 6.60 -4.90 6.79
C LEU A 119 7.76 -5.70 6.19
N ALA A 120 8.40 -5.14 5.16
CA ALA A 120 9.58 -5.75 4.53
C ALA A 120 10.85 -5.61 5.40
N GLY A 121 11.82 -6.51 5.17
CA GLY A 121 13.16 -6.51 5.78
C GLY A 121 13.38 -7.62 6.80
N VAL A 122 14.65 -7.98 7.03
CA VAL A 122 15.06 -9.17 7.83
C VAL A 122 14.95 -8.95 9.35
N GLN A 123 14.86 -7.70 9.81
CA GLN A 123 14.76 -7.35 11.22
C GLN A 123 13.32 -7.46 11.73
N SER A 124 13.13 -8.03 12.92
CA SER A 124 11.84 -8.09 13.62
C SER A 124 11.33 -6.68 13.92
N LYS A 125 10.13 -6.35 13.42
CA LYS A 125 9.50 -5.04 13.54
C LYS A 125 7.99 -5.17 13.48
N ILE A 126 7.29 -4.15 13.97
CA ILE A 126 5.84 -3.99 13.85
C ILE A 126 5.53 -2.56 13.41
N ALA A 127 4.36 -2.33 12.78
CA ALA A 127 3.90 -0.99 12.44
C ALA A 127 3.02 -0.44 13.57
N LEU A 128 3.24 0.82 13.95
CA LEU A 128 2.44 1.52 14.95
C LEU A 128 1.96 2.85 14.38
N THR A 129 0.80 3.31 14.85
CA THR A 129 0.30 4.66 14.59
C THR A 129 0.45 5.52 15.85
N VAL A 130 0.77 6.81 15.66
CA VAL A 130 0.65 7.82 16.70
C VAL A 130 -0.65 8.56 16.42
N LEU A 131 -1.59 8.47 17.36
CA LEU A 131 -2.85 9.20 17.25
C LEU A 131 -2.60 10.71 17.49
N PRO A 132 -3.34 11.60 16.80
CA PRO A 132 -3.18 13.04 16.92
C PRO A 132 -3.52 13.58 18.31
#